data_AF-A0A657AKS2-F1
#
_entry.id   AF-A0A657AKS2-F1
#
_cell.length_a   1.000
_cell.length_b   1.000
_cell.length_c   1.000
_cell.angle_alpha   90.00
_cell.angle_beta   90.00
_cell.angle_gamma   90.00
#
_symmetry.space_group_name_H-M   'P 1'
#
loop_
_entity.id
_entity.type
_entity.pdbx_description
1 polymer ?
#
loop_
_entity_poly.entity_id
_entity_poly.type
_entity_poly.pdbx_seq_one_letter_code
_entity_poly.pdbx_strand_id
1 'polypeptide(L)' 'MTLEKILIKLESHFGWEELGNRIPVRCFQYDPSIKSSLKFLRKTPWARSKVEALYIDLCNSPWQKK' A
#
# COMPACT_ATOMS: atom_id res chain seq x y z
N MET A 1 0.39 -11.48 9.38
CA MET A 1 0.57 -10.91 8.02
C MET A 1 1.69 -9.89 8.07
N THR A 2 2.62 -9.90 7.10
CA THR A 2 3.73 -8.92 7.06
C THR A 2 3.32 -7.68 6.23
N LEU A 3 3.87 -6.51 6.57
CA LEU A 3 3.63 -5.26 5.84
C LEU A 3 4.02 -5.37 4.36
N GLU A 4 5.08 -6.14 4.08
CA GLU A 4 5.54 -6.45 2.73
C GLU A 4 4.48 -7.17 1.91
N LYS A 5 3.87 -8.23 2.46
CA LYS A 5 2.81 -8.99 1.78
C LYS A 5 1.56 -8.14 1.52
N ILE A 6 1.21 -7.28 2.47
CA ILE A 6 0.08 -6.34 2.29
C ILE A 6 0.36 -5.41 1.12
N LEU A 7 1.55 -4.81 1.09
CA LEU A 7 1.94 -3.87 0.04
C LEU A 7 1.98 -4.55 -1.34
N ILE A 8 2.56 -5.76 -1.45
CA ILE A 8 2.58 -6.54 -2.70
C ILE A 8 1.16 -6.84 -3.19
N LYS A 9 0.25 -7.23 -2.30
CA LYS A 9 -1.15 -7.47 -2.68
C LYS A 9 -1.84 -6.20 -3.18
N LEU A 10 -1.66 -5.09 -2.47
CA LEU A 10 -2.25 -3.81 -2.84
C LEU A 10 -1.72 -3.32 -4.19
N GLU A 11 -0.41 -3.40 -4.38
CA GLU A 11 0.26 -3.03 -5.62
C GLU A 11 -0.17 -3.92 -6.78
N SER A 12 -0.21 -5.23 -6.59
CA SER A 12 -0.68 -6.16 -7.62
C SER A 12 -2.16 -5.96 -7.99
N HIS A 13 -2.97 -5.34 -7.13
CA HIS A 13 -4.41 -5.18 -7.33
C HIS A 13 -4.79 -3.78 -7.85
N PHE A 14 -4.10 -2.74 -7.40
CA PHE A 14 -4.37 -1.34 -7.76
C PHE A 14 -3.29 -0.71 -8.63
N GLY A 15 -2.04 -1.16 -8.51
CA GLY A 15 -0.87 -0.51 -9.08
C GLY A 15 -0.38 0.67 -8.24
N TRP A 16 0.83 1.14 -8.57
CA TRP A 16 1.49 2.23 -7.85
C TRP A 16 0.85 3.60 -8.09
N GLU A 17 0.25 3.82 -9.26
CA GLU A 17 -0.42 5.09 -9.59
C GLU A 17 -1.62 5.35 -8.67
N GLU A 18 -2.50 4.35 -8.49
CA GLU A 18 -3.64 4.46 -7.57
C GLU A 18 -3.18 4.54 -6.11
N LEU A 19 -2.14 3.80 -5.74
CA LEU A 19 -1.55 3.92 -4.40
C LEU A 19 -1.00 5.32 -4.16
N GLY A 20 -0.34 5.93 -5.15
CA GLY A 20 0.16 7.30 -5.09
C GLY A 20 -0.97 8.34 -5.02
N ASN A 21 -2.11 8.08 -5.66
CA ASN A 21 -3.28 8.93 -5.61
C ASN A 21 -3.96 8.89 -4.23
N ARG A 22 -4.16 7.69 -3.68
CA ARG A 22 -4.76 7.48 -2.35
C ARG A 22 -3.83 7.87 -1.21
N ILE A 23 -2.53 7.65 -1.41
CA ILE A 23 -1.47 7.90 -0.43
C ILE A 23 -0.44 8.77 -1.16
N PRO A 24 -0.57 10.11 -1.12
CA PRO A 24 0.28 11.05 -1.85
C PRO A 24 1.68 11.13 -1.23
N VAL A 25 2.42 10.04 -1.32
CA VAL A 25 3.82 9.93 -0.91
C VAL A 25 4.69 9.86 -2.15
N ARG A 26 5.80 10.59 -2.12
CA ARG A 26 6.78 10.59 -3.22
C ARG A 26 7.32 9.19 -3.52
N CYS A 27 7.36 8.32 -2.51
CA CYS A 27 7.85 6.95 -2.65
C CYS A 27 7.04 6.14 -3.68
N PHE A 28 5.73 6.35 -3.81
CA PHE A 28 4.89 5.60 -4.76
C PHE A 28 4.89 6.22 -6.16
N GLN A 29 5.23 7.50 -6.29
CA GLN A 29 5.22 8.22 -7.57
C GLN A 29 6.58 8.20 -8.28
N TYR A 30 7.68 8.25 -7.51
CA TYR A 30 9.02 8.48 -8.06
C TYR A 30 9.93 7.25 -8.01
N ASP A 31 9.80 6.43 -6.96
CA ASP A 31 10.58 5.19 -6.78
C ASP A 31 9.67 4.05 -6.29
N PRO A 32 8.65 3.67 -7.10
CA PRO A 32 7.68 2.65 -6.72
C PRO A 32 8.35 1.28 -6.59
N SER A 33 8.77 0.96 -5.37
CA SER A 33 9.44 -0.29 -5.06
C SER A 33 9.09 -0.75 -3.66
N ILE A 34 8.88 -2.05 -3.49
CA ILE A 34 8.50 -2.65 -2.20
C ILE A 34 9.53 -2.33 -1.12
N LYS A 35 10.83 -2.51 -1.40
CA LYS A 35 11.92 -2.23 -0.43
C LYS A 35 12.00 -0.75 -0.05
N SER A 36 11.89 0.14 -1.02
CA SER A 36 11.91 1.61 -0.84
C SER A 36 10.72 2.06 0.02
N SER A 37 9.54 1.55 -0.32
CA SER A 37 8.29 1.77 0.41
C SER A 37 8.35 1.28 1.84
N LEU A 38 8.83 0.06 2.09
CA LEU A 38 8.97 -0.46 3.46
C LEU A 38 9.91 0.39 4.31
N LYS A 39 11.03 0.86 3.74
CA LYS A 39 11.96 1.77 4.42
C LYS A 39 11.29 3.10 4.75
N PHE A 40 10.43 3.60 3.87
CA PHE A 40 9.64 4.80 4.08
C PHE A 40 8.55 4.60 5.16
N LEU A 41 7.76 3.54 5.06
CA LEU A 41 6.68 3.21 6.01
C LEU A 41 7.20 2.97 7.44
N ARG A 42 8.46 2.57 7.61
CA ARG A 42 9.12 2.50 8.92
C ARG A 42 9.43 3.87 9.52
N LYS A 43 9.73 4.87 8.70
CA LYS A 43 10.02 6.24 9.13
C LYS A 43 8.75 7.09 9.27
N THR A 44 7.70 6.73 8.54
CA THR A 44 6.47 7.52 8.41
C THR A 44 5.26 6.71 8.88
N PRO A 45 4.94 6.72 10.19
CA PRO A 45 3.92 5.85 10.77
C PRO A 45 2.50 6.13 10.24
N TRP A 46 2.16 7.39 9.94
CA TRP A 46 0.84 7.72 9.38
C TRP A 46 0.60 7.07 8.01
N ALA A 47 1.66 6.93 7.19
CA ALA A 47 1.56 6.30 5.88
C ALA A 47 1.33 4.79 6.01
N ARG A 48 1.93 4.17 7.02
CA ARG A 48 1.69 2.77 7.38
C ARG A 48 0.23 2.53 7.74
N SER A 49 -0.34 3.35 8.62
CA SER A 49 -1.76 3.26 8.99
C SER A 49 -2.68 3.43 7.78
N LYS A 50 -2.32 4.31 6.82
CA LYS A 50 -3.07 4.45 5.56
C LYS A 50 -3.03 3.18 4.70
N VAL A 51 -1.86 2.58 4.52
CA VAL A 51 -1.72 1.31 3.77
C VAL A 51 -2.53 0.19 4.44
N GLU A 52 -2.48 0.07 5.76
CA GLU A 52 -3.25 -0.93 6.50
C GLU A 52 -4.76 -0.68 6.39
N ALA A 53 -5.22 0.56 6.51
CA ALA A 53 -6.63 0.91 6.32
C ALA A 53 -7.12 0.55 4.91
N LEU A 54 -6.30 0.81 3.90
CA LEU A 54 -6.59 0.50 2.49
C LEU A 54 -6.65 -1.02 2.24
N TYR A 55 -5.79 -1.79 2.91
CA TYR A 55 -5.87 -3.25 2.89
C TYR A 55 -7.12 -3.80 3.56
N ILE A 56 -7.54 -3.21 4.69
CA ILE A 56 -8.78 -3.59 5.38
C ILE A 56 -9.99 -3.27 4.50
N ASP A 57 -10.00 -2.11 3.83
CA ASP A 57 -11.04 -1.73 2.87
C ASP A 57 -11.11 -2.72 1.70
N LEU A 58 -9.96 -3.08 1.12
CA LEU A 58 -9.87 -4.10 0.07
C LEU A 58 -10.42 -5.46 0.56
N CYS A 59 -10.13 -5.86 1.80
CA CYS A 59 -10.57 -7.13 2.37
C CYS A 59 -12.08 -7.13 2.70
N ASN A 60 -12.63 -5.99 3.10
CA ASN A 60 -14.07 -5.82 3.31
C ASN A 60 -14.85 -5.71 2.00
N SER A 61 -14.16 -5.35 0.92
CA SER A 61 -14.79 -5.25 -0.39
C SER A 61 -15.23 -6.64 -0.88
N PRO A 62 -16.51 -6.82 -1.25
CA PRO A 62 -17.07 -8.13 -1.60
C PRO A 62 -16.44 -8.77 -2.85
N TRP A 63 -15.64 -8.00 -3.61
CA TRP A 63 -14.95 -8.43 -4.82
C TRP A 63 -13.72 -9.33 -4.57
N GLN A 64 -13.26 -9.49 -3.33
CA GLN A 64 -12.23 -10.47 -2.94
C GLN A 64 -12.79 -11.83 -2.52
N LYS A 65 -14.13 -12.00 -2.44
CA LYS A 65 -14.73 -13.33 -2.26
C LYS A 65 -14.81 -14.03 -3.62
N LYS A 66 -13.85 -14.91 -3.88
CA LYS A 66 -13.99 -15.95 -4.91
C LYS A 66 -13.83 -17.32 -4.26
#